data_AF-A0A0F9JFG0-F1
#
_entry.id   AF-A0A0F9JFG0-F1
#
_cell.length_a   1.000
_cell.length_b   1.000
_cell.length_c   1.000
_cell.angle_alpha   90.00
_cell.angle_beta   90.00
_cell.angle_gamma   90.00
#
_symmetry.space_group_name_H-M   'P 1'
#
loop_
_entity.id
_entity.type
_entity.pdbx_description
1 polymer ?
#
loop_
_entity_poly.entity_id
_entity_poly.type
_entity_poly.pdbx_seq_one_letter_code
_entity_poly.pdbx_strand_id
1 'polypeptide(L)'
;MAGELQAAIKLIFNKGNSRARTSPLLEALKYIDVTGETAISGRMSVGLTAETIPKGDIGTIGTVILWNHDTTNFIAAGDDADNPTIKLFADGVGLNFSLVAWGATNVSVKADTAACEMDYILVEV
;
A
#
# COMPACT_ATOMS: atom_id res chain seq x y z
N MET A 1 6.55 10.81 -8.49
CA MET A 1 6.33 12.21 -8.07
C MET A 1 4.91 12.28 -7.54
N ALA A 2 4.75 12.24 -6.22
CA ALA A 2 3.45 12.28 -5.55
C ALA A 2 2.82 13.68 -5.73
N GLY A 3 1.53 13.74 -6.05
CA GLY A 3 0.80 15.00 -6.18
C GLY A 3 0.46 15.54 -4.81
N GLU A 4 1.02 16.70 -4.45
CA GLU A 4 0.70 17.39 -3.21
C GLU A 4 -0.68 18.06 -3.33
N LEU A 5 -1.55 17.86 -2.33
CA LEU A 5 -2.78 18.64 -2.20
C LEU A 5 -2.47 19.99 -1.56
N GLN A 6 -2.55 21.07 -2.33
CA GLN A 6 -2.40 22.43 -1.81
C GLN A 6 -3.78 23.06 -1.57
N ALA A 7 -4.09 23.40 -0.31
CA ALA A 7 -5.25 24.21 0.05
C ALA A 7 -4.82 25.62 0.45
N ALA A 8 -5.35 26.64 -0.23
CA ALA A 8 -5.10 28.05 0.10
C ALA A 8 -6.37 28.70 0.65
N ILE A 9 -6.34 29.15 1.91
CA ILE A 9 -7.44 29.91 2.52
C ILE A 9 -7.08 31.40 2.45
N LYS A 10 -7.90 32.20 1.76
CA LYS A 10 -7.80 33.66 1.72
C LYS A 10 -8.82 34.28 2.67
N LEU A 11 -8.35 34.86 3.77
CA LEU A 11 -9.18 35.67 4.67
C LEU A 11 -8.88 37.16 4.41
N ILE A 12 -9.91 37.93 4.06
CA ILE A 12 -9.81 39.38 3.86
C ILE A 12 -10.49 40.08 5.02
N PHE A 13 -9.72 40.85 5.79
CA PHE A 13 -10.23 41.64 6.90
C PHE A 13 -10.23 43.12 6.53
N ASN A 14 -11.41 43.71 6.36
CA ASN A 14 -11.58 45.12 6.01
C ASN A 14 -12.06 45.92 7.23
N LYS A 15 -11.12 46.50 7.99
CA LYS A 15 -11.42 47.51 9.01
C LYS A 15 -10.29 48.53 9.07
N GLY A 16 -10.59 49.80 8.82
CA GLY A 16 -9.61 50.87 8.57
C GLY A 16 -8.57 51.12 9.69
N ASN A 17 -8.86 50.73 10.93
CA ASN A 17 -8.01 51.03 12.09
C ASN A 17 -7.46 49.77 12.80
N SER A 18 -7.58 48.59 12.21
CA SER A 18 -7.18 47.34 12.84
C SER A 18 -6.17 46.59 11.96
N ARG A 19 -4.98 46.33 12.50
CA ARG A 19 -3.97 45.50 11.83
C ARG A 19 -4.30 44.04 12.06
N ALA A 20 -4.48 43.28 10.97
CA ALA A 20 -4.43 41.83 11.06
C ALA A 20 -3.00 41.44 11.48
N ARG A 21 -2.85 40.86 12.67
CA ARG A 21 -1.61 40.21 13.08
C ARG A 21 -1.78 38.73 12.78
N THR A 22 -1.02 38.21 11.83
CA THR A 22 -0.80 36.76 11.75
C THR A 22 0.02 36.38 12.99
N SER A 23 -0.46 35.43 13.78
CA SER A 23 0.38 34.88 14.86
C SER A 23 1.45 33.99 14.21
N PRO A 24 2.66 33.89 14.77
CA PRO A 24 3.67 32.94 14.30
C PRO A 24 3.14 31.48 14.30
N LEU A 25 2.19 31.19 15.18
CA LEU A 25 1.45 29.93 15.24
C LEU A 25 0.64 29.64 13.97
N LEU A 26 0.11 30.67 13.30
CA LEU A 26 -0.64 30.55 12.05
C LEU A 26 0.26 30.24 10.84
N GLU A 27 1.54 30.64 10.89
CA GLU A 27 2.53 30.30 9.86
C GLU A 27 3.06 28.86 10.02
N ALA A 28 3.12 28.36 11.25
CA ALA A 28 3.46 26.96 11.54
C ALA A 28 2.34 25.97 11.16
N LEU A 29 1.07 26.41 11.22
CA LEU A 29 -0.10 25.61 10.83
C LEU A 29 -0.38 25.60 9.32
N LYS A 30 0.49 26.22 8.50
CA LYS A 30 0.32 26.36 7.05
C LYS A 30 0.61 25.08 6.27
N TYR A 31 1.22 24.09 6.92
CA TYR A 31 1.58 22.81 6.32
C TYR A 31 0.82 21.70 7.05
N ILE A 32 -0.03 21.01 6.32
CA ILE A 32 -0.54 19.69 6.71
C ILE A 32 0.20 18.72 5.79
N ASP A 33 1.29 18.16 6.29
CA ASP A 33 2.02 17.13 5.58
C ASP A 33 1.23 15.82 5.69
N VAL A 34 0.50 15.47 4.63
CA VAL A 34 -0.03 14.12 4.47
C VAL A 34 1.10 13.27 3.90
N THR A 35 1.90 12.69 4.79
CA THR A 35 2.92 11.71 4.43
C THR A 35 2.37 10.31 4.64
N GLY A 36 2.71 9.38 3.76
CA GLY A 36 2.24 8.00 3.79
C GLY A 36 1.37 7.61 2.59
N GLU A 37 1.42 6.33 2.25
CA GLU A 37 0.56 5.71 1.25
C GLU A 37 -0.54 4.93 1.98
N THR A 38 -1.82 5.23 1.75
CA THR A 38 -2.93 4.47 2.37
C THR A 38 -3.22 3.17 1.62
N ALA A 39 -2.87 3.12 0.33
CA ALA A 39 -2.94 1.91 -0.46
C ALA A 39 -1.89 1.93 -1.57
N ILE A 40 -1.32 0.77 -1.86
CA ILE A 40 -0.41 0.56 -2.98
C ILE A 40 -0.90 -0.62 -3.79
N SER A 41 -0.77 -0.53 -5.10
CA SER A 41 -0.99 -1.66 -6.00
C SER A 41 0.17 -1.79 -6.97
N GLY A 42 0.39 -3.01 -7.44
CA GLY A 42 1.45 -3.29 -8.38
C GLY A 42 1.40 -4.69 -8.92
N ARG A 43 2.29 -4.94 -9.88
CA ARG A 43 2.59 -6.27 -10.41
C ARG A 43 4.03 -6.59 -10.07
N MET A 44 4.29 -7.82 -9.64
CA MET A 44 5.64 -8.31 -9.43
C MET A 44 5.81 -9.73 -9.96
N SER A 45 7.03 -10.03 -10.39
CA SER A 45 7.48 -11.39 -10.65
C SER A 45 7.87 -12.03 -9.31
N VAL A 46 7.28 -13.18 -8.99
CA VAL A 46 7.56 -13.95 -7.78
C VAL A 46 8.41 -15.15 -8.16
N GLY A 47 9.60 -15.25 -7.60
CA GLY A 47 10.56 -16.32 -7.82
C GLY A 47 10.38 -17.54 -6.91
N LEU A 48 11.34 -18.46 -7.00
CA LEU A 48 11.39 -19.70 -6.20
C LEU A 48 11.90 -19.48 -4.77
N THR A 49 12.44 -18.31 -4.49
CA THR A 49 12.82 -17.89 -3.14
C THR A 49 11.74 -16.98 -2.57
N ALA A 50 11.62 -16.96 -1.25
CA ALA A 50 10.67 -16.06 -0.61
C ALA A 50 11.06 -14.59 -0.85
N GLU A 51 10.08 -13.81 -1.30
CA GLU A 51 10.25 -12.39 -1.63
C GLU A 51 9.19 -11.57 -0.91
N THR A 52 9.56 -10.40 -0.41
CA THR A 52 8.61 -9.50 0.26
C THR A 52 7.99 -8.56 -0.76
N ILE A 53 6.66 -8.44 -0.74
CA ILE A 53 5.95 -7.46 -1.57
C ILE A 53 6.37 -6.05 -1.15
N PRO A 54 6.80 -5.18 -2.09
CA PRO A 54 7.16 -3.82 -1.76
C PRO A 54 5.91 -3.04 -1.33
N LYS A 55 5.94 -2.52 -0.10
CA LYS A 55 4.81 -1.83 0.55
C LYS A 55 4.88 -0.30 0.51
N GLY A 56 5.96 0.25 -0.06
CA GLY A 56 6.24 1.69 0.00
C GLY A 56 6.22 2.22 1.44
N ASP A 57 5.48 3.31 1.65
CA ASP A 57 5.40 4.01 2.94
C ASP A 57 4.26 3.50 3.85
N ILE A 58 3.57 2.41 3.49
CA ILE A 58 2.52 1.80 4.34
C ILE A 58 3.14 1.32 5.65
N GLY A 59 2.59 1.74 6.80
CA GLY A 59 3.06 1.28 8.11
C GLY A 59 2.67 -0.18 8.40
N THR A 60 1.39 -0.39 8.67
CA THR A 60 0.81 -1.71 8.98
C THR A 60 -0.24 -2.08 7.94
N ILE A 61 -0.13 -3.27 7.36
CA ILE A 61 -1.05 -3.70 6.31
C ILE A 61 -2.32 -4.26 6.97
N GLY A 62 -3.46 -3.62 6.70
CA GLY A 62 -4.77 -4.05 7.17
C GLY A 62 -5.40 -5.09 6.25
N THR A 63 -5.36 -4.85 4.94
CA THR A 63 -5.94 -5.75 3.93
C THR A 63 -4.97 -6.02 2.80
N VAL A 64 -4.93 -7.28 2.37
CA VAL A 64 -4.12 -7.75 1.25
C VAL A 64 -5.02 -8.37 0.20
N ILE A 65 -4.83 -7.96 -1.05
CA ILE A 65 -5.45 -8.55 -2.23
C ILE A 65 -4.33 -9.09 -3.11
N LEU A 66 -4.40 -10.36 -3.49
CA LEU A 66 -3.41 -11.01 -4.36
C LEU A 66 -4.10 -11.72 -5.51
N TRP A 67 -3.47 -11.67 -6.68
CA TRP A 67 -3.95 -12.35 -7.88
C TRP A 67 -2.78 -13.02 -8.61
N ASN A 68 -2.84 -14.34 -8.77
CA ASN A 68 -1.89 -15.12 -9.56
C ASN A 68 -2.35 -15.19 -11.03
N HIS A 69 -1.50 -14.73 -11.95
CA HIS A 69 -1.76 -14.76 -13.40
C HIS A 69 -1.12 -15.97 -14.10
N ASP A 70 -0.42 -16.82 -13.37
CA ASP A 70 0.15 -18.05 -13.94
C ASP A 70 -0.93 -19.11 -14.14
N THR A 71 -0.87 -19.82 -15.27
CA THR A 71 -1.87 -20.83 -15.66
C THR A 71 -1.50 -22.25 -15.22
N THR A 72 -0.32 -22.44 -14.62
CA THR A 72 0.24 -23.76 -14.27
C THR A 72 0.79 -23.85 -12.86
N ASN A 73 1.35 -22.76 -12.34
CA ASN A 73 2.05 -22.72 -11.08
C ASN A 73 1.22 -22.01 -10.01
N PHE A 74 1.49 -22.34 -8.74
CA PHE A 74 0.85 -21.71 -7.60
C PHE A 74 1.83 -20.80 -6.85
N ILE A 75 1.26 -19.84 -6.13
CA ILE A 75 1.99 -18.90 -5.29
C ILE A 75 1.53 -19.10 -3.85
N ALA A 76 2.50 -19.29 -2.95
CA ALA A 76 2.27 -19.31 -1.52
C ALA A 76 2.53 -17.92 -0.94
N ALA A 77 1.65 -17.44 -0.07
CA ALA A 77 1.79 -16.16 0.59
C ALA A 77 1.60 -16.31 2.11
N GLY A 78 2.39 -15.58 2.90
CA GLY A 78 2.37 -15.62 4.36
C GLY A 78 3.04 -14.40 4.97
N ASP A 79 2.78 -14.15 6.24
CA ASP A 79 3.54 -13.19 7.06
C ASP A 79 4.98 -13.67 7.32
N ASP A 80 5.16 -14.99 7.29
CA ASP A 80 6.43 -15.70 7.33
C ASP A 80 6.70 -16.43 6.01
N ALA A 81 7.96 -16.39 5.57
CA ALA A 81 8.45 -17.08 4.39
C ALA A 81 8.41 -18.61 4.54
N ASP A 82 8.59 -19.10 5.76
CA ASP A 82 8.67 -20.54 6.05
C ASP A 82 7.30 -21.17 6.31
N ASN A 83 6.29 -20.36 6.66
CA ASN A 83 4.94 -20.81 7.01
C ASN A 83 3.85 -20.03 6.26
N PRO A 84 3.69 -20.25 4.94
CA PRO A 84 2.67 -19.56 4.17
C PRO A 84 1.25 -19.97 4.59
N THR A 85 0.40 -18.98 4.84
CA THR A 85 -0.99 -19.17 5.28
C THR A 85 -1.99 -19.17 4.13
N ILE A 86 -1.59 -18.63 2.97
CA ILE A 86 -2.41 -18.51 1.76
C ILE A 86 -1.73 -19.29 0.62
N LYS A 87 -2.56 -19.98 -0.17
CA LYS A 87 -2.13 -20.60 -1.43
C LYS A 87 -3.02 -20.09 -2.57
N LEU A 88 -2.44 -19.37 -3.51
CA LEU A 88 -3.06 -18.91 -4.74
C LEU A 88 -2.85 -19.97 -5.82
N PHE A 89 -3.95 -20.54 -6.31
CA PHE A 89 -3.86 -21.54 -7.38
C PHE A 89 -3.51 -20.89 -8.71
N ALA A 90 -3.12 -21.73 -9.67
CA ALA A 90 -3.01 -21.34 -11.06
C ALA A 90 -4.38 -20.91 -11.62
N ASP A 91 -4.36 -19.97 -12.55
CA ASP A 91 -5.54 -19.51 -13.28
C ASP A 91 -6.21 -20.68 -14.00
N GLY A 92 -7.53 -20.77 -13.84
CA GLY A 92 -8.35 -21.87 -14.37
C GLY A 92 -8.30 -23.20 -13.59
N VAL A 93 -7.43 -23.35 -12.58
CA VAL A 93 -7.34 -24.57 -11.76
C VAL A 93 -8.08 -24.44 -10.42
N GLY A 94 -8.17 -23.23 -9.88
CA GLY A 94 -8.84 -22.97 -8.61
C GLY A 94 -8.96 -21.48 -8.29
N LEU A 95 -9.05 -21.15 -7.00
CA LEU A 95 -9.02 -19.75 -6.55
C LEU A 95 -7.60 -19.18 -6.71
N ASN A 96 -7.37 -18.51 -7.83
CA ASN A 96 -6.14 -17.77 -8.14
C ASN A 96 -6.13 -16.35 -7.53
N PHE A 97 -7.18 -15.99 -6.80
CA PHE A 97 -7.38 -14.71 -6.15
C PHE A 97 -7.64 -14.89 -4.65
N SER A 98 -7.11 -13.98 -3.83
CA SER A 98 -7.38 -13.95 -2.39
C SER A 98 -7.48 -12.52 -1.88
N LEU A 99 -8.44 -12.28 -0.97
CA LEU A 99 -8.61 -11.06 -0.19
C LEU A 99 -8.63 -11.45 1.28
N VAL A 100 -7.65 -10.99 2.04
CA VAL A 100 -7.46 -11.40 3.44
C VAL A 100 -7.08 -10.20 4.31
N ALA A 101 -7.57 -10.19 5.55
CA ALA A 101 -7.09 -9.29 6.58
C ALA A 101 -5.69 -9.73 7.04
N TRP A 102 -4.72 -8.82 7.05
CA TRP A 102 -3.31 -9.21 7.18
C TRP A 102 -2.75 -8.96 8.58
N GLY A 103 -2.82 -7.71 9.07
CA GLY A 103 -2.42 -7.36 10.43
C GLY A 103 -0.91 -7.43 10.69
N ALA A 104 -0.07 -7.56 9.66
CA ALA A 104 1.38 -7.61 9.76
C ALA A 104 2.05 -6.56 8.85
N THR A 105 3.34 -6.30 9.09
CA THR A 105 4.11 -5.29 8.36
C THR A 105 4.48 -5.75 6.95
N ASN A 106 4.72 -7.04 6.74
CA ASN A 106 5.26 -7.58 5.50
C ASN A 106 4.38 -8.71 4.97
N VAL A 107 4.32 -8.84 3.64
CA VAL A 107 3.74 -10.00 2.95
C VAL A 107 4.88 -10.70 2.22
N SER A 108 5.16 -11.95 2.60
CA SER A 108 6.11 -12.81 1.92
C SER A 108 5.38 -13.68 0.91
N VAL A 109 5.92 -13.76 -0.31
CA VAL A 109 5.39 -14.57 -1.41
C VAL A 109 6.48 -15.46 -1.99
N LYS A 110 6.08 -16.64 -2.47
CA LYS A 110 7.00 -17.62 -3.08
C LYS A 110 6.26 -18.44 -4.13
N ALA A 111 6.85 -18.58 -5.30
CA ALA A 111 6.36 -19.46 -6.34
C ALA A 111 6.93 -20.87 -6.18
N ASP A 112 6.19 -21.89 -6.64
CA ASP A 112 6.56 -23.28 -6.41
C ASP A 112 7.54 -23.86 -7.43
N THR A 113 7.21 -23.77 -8.73
CA THR A 113 7.96 -24.46 -9.80
C THR A 113 8.73 -23.55 -10.76
N ALA A 114 8.23 -22.34 -11.03
CA ALA A 114 8.90 -21.32 -11.84
C ALA A 114 8.53 -19.90 -11.37
N ALA A 115 9.17 -18.87 -11.92
CA ALA A 115 8.80 -17.50 -11.64
C ALA A 115 7.43 -17.16 -12.24
N CYS A 116 6.59 -16.46 -11.50
CA CYS A 116 5.19 -16.15 -11.87
C CYS A 116 4.85 -14.69 -11.68
N GLU A 117 4.01 -14.14 -12.55
CA GLU A 117 3.50 -12.78 -12.40
C GLU A 117 2.30 -12.76 -11.44
N MET A 118 2.35 -11.86 -10.47
CA MET A 118 1.32 -11.67 -9.47
C MET A 118 0.96 -10.19 -9.35
N ASP A 119 -0.33 -9.88 -9.35
CA ASP A 119 -0.82 -8.56 -8.95
C ASP A 119 -1.11 -8.54 -7.46
N TYR A 120 -0.85 -7.39 -6.85
CA TYR A 120 -1.13 -7.16 -5.44
C TYR A 120 -1.76 -5.79 -5.21
N ILE A 121 -2.58 -5.71 -4.16
CA ILE A 121 -3.03 -4.45 -3.55
C ILE A 121 -2.85 -4.60 -2.04
N LEU A 122 -2.15 -3.65 -1.43
CA LEU A 122 -2.01 -3.56 0.02
C LEU A 122 -2.73 -2.29 0.47
N VAL A 123 -3.51 -2.40 1.55
CA VAL A 123 -4.26 -1.29 2.14
C VAL A 123 -3.87 -1.17 3.60
N GLU A 124 -3.52 0.03 4.03
CA GLU A 124 -3.19 0.35 5.41
C GLU A 124 -4.41 0.21 6.34
N VAL A 125 -4.16 -0.10 7.62
CA VAL A 125 -5.20 -0.22 8.66
C VAL A 125 -5.51 1.10 9.36
#